data_AF-A0A0C9Y1E2-F1
#
_entry.id   AF-A0A0C9Y1E2-F1
#
_cell.length_a   1.000
_cell.length_b   1.000
_cell.length_c   1.000
_cell.angle_alpha   90.00
_cell.angle_beta   90.00
_cell.angle_gamma   90.00
#
_symmetry.space_group_name_H-M   'P 1'
#
loop_
_entity.id
_entity.type
_entity.pdbx_description
1 polymer ?
#
loop_
_entity_poly.entity_id
_entity_poly.type
_entity_poly.pdbx_seq_one_letter_code
_entity_poly.pdbx_strand_id
1 'polypeptide(L)'
;FDIQCAVCLPDGGNSPFKISSTVTLDELRITVSEKLHHFPGLISLRYRLDSDKAKFGATSIQSEEELDLFKTQMRSLIVPQRLASGKLSTRPLKAVLVFFEDVSTADAKNSSTAGNGNKAAARSSQKPSSSPSGTLEGTSRHQKLVEDLQKRWRCDKHSKGPDNPVFCYSPSGASVCYPLTHSNISYWALKIMDDNNCGRVTIDTKPPGVPCNEARPRTRSSIPPMPAGHSPPLPYPSYPLPY
;
A
#
# COMPACT_ATOMS: atom_id res chain seq x y z
N PHE A 1 -7.01 -21.54 11.98
CA PHE A 1 -6.70 -20.83 13.24
C PHE A 1 -6.38 -19.40 12.87
N ASP A 2 -6.68 -18.45 13.73
CA ASP A 2 -6.40 -17.04 13.44
C ASP A 2 -5.07 -16.63 14.03
N ILE A 3 -4.38 -15.73 13.32
CA ILE A 3 -3.09 -15.18 13.71
C ILE A 3 -3.31 -13.70 14.00
N GLN A 4 -2.90 -13.26 15.19
CA GLN A 4 -2.92 -11.83 15.52
C GLN A 4 -1.67 -11.16 14.96
N CYS A 5 -1.88 -10.06 14.25
CA CYS A 5 -0.85 -9.39 13.50
C CYS A 5 -0.89 -7.87 13.75
N ALA A 6 0.22 -7.20 13.49
CA ALA A 6 0.30 -5.76 13.41
C ALA A 6 1.24 -5.37 12.27
N VAL A 7 0.95 -4.26 11.60
CA VAL A 7 1.87 -3.66 10.62
C VAL A 7 2.64 -2.54 11.33
N CYS A 8 3.96 -2.57 11.22
CA CYS A 8 4.83 -1.48 11.68
C CYS A 8 4.73 -0.30 10.70
N LEU A 9 4.18 0.81 11.16
CA LEU A 9 4.04 2.01 10.35
C LEU A 9 5.33 2.85 10.36
N PRO A 10 5.57 3.69 9.32
CA PRO A 10 6.77 4.53 9.24
C PRO A 10 6.89 5.55 10.39
N ASP A 11 5.77 6.00 10.94
CA ASP A 11 5.69 6.91 12.09
C ASP A 11 6.05 6.25 13.43
N GLY A 12 6.39 4.95 13.41
CA GLY A 12 6.68 4.16 14.59
C GLY A 12 5.44 3.61 15.30
N GLY A 13 4.25 3.89 14.77
CA GLY A 13 3.00 3.29 15.21
C GLY A 13 2.85 1.84 14.73
N ASN A 14 1.86 1.15 15.29
CA ASN A 14 1.48 -0.20 14.88
C ASN A 14 -0.01 -0.23 14.52
N SER A 15 -0.34 -0.80 13.37
CA SER A 15 -1.74 -1.03 12.97
C SER A 15 -2.11 -2.51 13.15
N PRO A 16 -2.87 -2.89 14.20
CA PRO A 16 -3.27 -4.27 14.43
C PRO A 16 -4.29 -4.78 13.40
N PHE A 17 -4.22 -6.06 13.10
CA PHE A 17 -5.16 -6.79 12.24
C PHE A 17 -5.11 -8.30 12.53
N LYS A 18 -5.96 -9.08 11.87
CA LYS A 18 -5.98 -10.55 11.99
C LYS A 18 -5.99 -11.19 10.62
N ILE A 19 -5.33 -12.33 10.50
CA ILE A 19 -5.34 -13.17 9.30
C ILE A 19 -5.72 -14.60 9.64
N SER A 20 -6.37 -15.29 8.71
CA SER A 20 -6.64 -16.72 8.80
C SER A 20 -5.40 -17.53 8.42
N SER A 21 -5.22 -18.72 8.99
CA SER A 21 -4.22 -19.69 8.54
C SER A 21 -4.37 -20.13 7.08
N THR A 22 -5.53 -19.87 6.46
CA THR A 22 -5.82 -20.17 5.05
C THR A 22 -5.49 -19.01 4.11
N VAL A 23 -4.96 -17.89 4.62
CA VAL A 23 -4.62 -16.71 3.81
C VAL A 23 -3.65 -17.08 2.69
N THR A 24 -3.87 -16.55 1.49
CA THR A 24 -2.92 -16.68 0.38
C THR A 24 -1.84 -15.60 0.45
N LEU A 25 -0.72 -15.78 -0.25
CA LEU A 25 0.32 -14.75 -0.28
C LEU A 25 -0.19 -13.42 -0.83
N ASP A 26 -1.03 -13.44 -1.86
CA ASP A 26 -1.60 -12.24 -2.47
C ASP A 26 -2.55 -11.52 -1.51
N GLU A 27 -3.43 -12.24 -0.82
CA GLU A 27 -4.31 -11.65 0.20
C GLU A 27 -3.53 -11.03 1.36
N LEU A 28 -2.45 -11.69 1.80
CA LEU A 28 -1.57 -11.16 2.83
C LEU A 28 -0.87 -9.88 2.35
N ARG A 29 -0.35 -9.88 1.12
CA ARG A 29 0.28 -8.70 0.52
C ARG A 29 -0.70 -7.54 0.39
N ILE A 30 -1.91 -7.80 -0.11
CA ILE A 30 -2.97 -6.79 -0.22
C ILE A 30 -3.24 -6.19 1.15
N THR A 31 -3.54 -7.03 2.15
CA THR A 31 -3.87 -6.58 3.51
C THR A 31 -2.76 -5.73 4.13
N VAL A 32 -1.50 -6.16 4.06
CA VAL A 32 -0.37 -5.41 4.63
C VAL A 32 -0.13 -4.12 3.86
N SER A 33 -0.22 -4.15 2.53
CA SER A 33 -0.01 -2.98 1.69
C SER A 33 -1.07 -1.89 1.93
N GLU A 34 -2.33 -2.27 2.14
CA GLU A 34 -3.40 -1.33 2.49
C GLU A 34 -3.12 -0.61 3.81
N LYS A 35 -2.58 -1.33 4.80
CA LYS A 35 -2.18 -0.75 6.09
C LYS A 35 -0.96 0.16 5.99
N LEU A 36 0.00 -0.18 5.13
CA LEU A 36 1.17 0.66 4.86
C LEU A 36 0.88 1.81 3.89
N HIS A 37 -0.30 1.84 3.27
CA HIS A 37 -0.60 2.70 2.12
C HIS A 37 0.39 2.50 0.95
N HIS A 38 0.91 1.27 0.81
CA HIS A 38 1.83 0.84 -0.24
C HIS A 38 1.11 -0.02 -1.30
N PHE A 39 1.83 -0.37 -2.36
CA PHE A 39 1.31 -1.26 -3.40
C PHE A 39 1.60 -2.73 -3.07
N PRO A 40 0.62 -3.64 -3.21
CA PRO A 40 0.82 -5.06 -2.90
C PRO A 40 1.99 -5.68 -3.69
N GLY A 41 2.15 -5.30 -4.96
CA GLY A 41 3.23 -5.81 -5.82
C GLY A 41 4.60 -5.18 -5.57
N LEU A 42 4.69 -4.16 -4.71
CA LEU A 42 5.93 -3.45 -4.39
C LEU A 42 6.43 -3.72 -2.97
N ILE A 43 5.58 -4.27 -2.09
CA ILE A 43 6.00 -4.59 -0.73
C ILE A 43 6.82 -5.88 -0.71
N SER A 44 7.95 -5.85 -0.03
CA SER A 44 8.71 -7.05 0.31
C SER A 44 8.37 -7.39 1.75
N LEU A 45 7.48 -8.38 1.90
CA LEU A 45 6.97 -8.78 3.20
C LEU A 45 8.07 -9.40 4.07
N ARG A 46 8.22 -8.86 5.27
CA ARG A 46 8.97 -9.49 6.37
C ARG A 46 8.11 -9.53 7.62
N TYR A 47 8.41 -10.49 8.49
CA TYR A 47 7.75 -10.59 9.78
C TYR A 47 8.72 -10.80 10.94
N ARG A 48 8.25 -10.42 12.13
CA ARG A 48 8.91 -10.64 13.43
C ARG A 48 7.89 -11.10 14.44
N LEU A 49 8.28 -11.94 15.39
CA LEU A 49 7.42 -12.28 16.52
C LEU A 49 7.70 -11.34 17.68
N ASP A 50 6.66 -11.01 18.45
CA ASP A 50 6.81 -10.25 19.70
C ASP A 50 7.73 -10.98 20.72
N SER A 51 7.76 -12.32 20.65
CA SER A 51 8.66 -13.13 21.47
C SER A 51 10.11 -13.14 21.00
N ASP A 52 10.39 -12.67 19.78
CA ASP A 52 11.73 -12.69 19.22
C ASP A 52 12.61 -11.70 19.98
N LYS A 53 13.74 -12.18 20.51
CA LYS A 53 14.74 -11.29 21.08
C LYS A 53 15.18 -10.32 19.97
N ALA A 54 15.49 -9.07 20.31
CA ALA A 54 15.88 -8.01 19.36
C ALA A 54 17.00 -8.39 18.36
N LYS A 55 17.74 -9.47 18.61
CA LYS A 55 18.79 -10.03 17.73
C LYS A 55 18.27 -10.93 16.61
N PHE A 56 17.06 -11.48 16.72
CA PHE A 56 16.43 -12.22 15.63
C PHE A 56 15.92 -11.19 14.64
N GLY A 57 16.62 -11.11 13.50
CA GLY A 57 16.20 -10.27 12.38
C GLY A 57 14.86 -10.74 11.82
N ALA A 58 14.19 -9.86 11.08
CA ALA A 58 12.91 -10.21 10.47
C ALA A 58 13.08 -11.24 9.37
N THR A 59 12.16 -12.20 9.33
CA THR A 59 12.12 -13.28 8.35
C THR A 59 11.32 -12.85 7.13
N SER A 60 11.81 -13.16 5.94
CA SER A 60 11.16 -12.80 4.67
C SER A 60 10.03 -13.77 4.30
N ILE A 61 9.00 -13.26 3.62
CA ILE A 61 7.96 -14.04 2.95
C ILE A 61 7.74 -13.47 1.54
N GLN A 62 8.38 -14.05 0.54
CA GLN A 62 8.26 -13.67 -0.87
C GLN A 62 7.59 -14.73 -1.75
N SER A 63 7.48 -15.97 -1.27
CA SER A 63 6.89 -17.09 -1.99
C SER A 63 5.86 -17.85 -1.15
N GLU A 64 5.06 -18.69 -1.82
CA GLU A 64 4.03 -19.48 -1.14
C GLU A 64 4.67 -20.53 -0.21
N GLU A 65 5.86 -21.04 -0.54
CA GLU A 65 6.62 -21.97 0.30
C GLU A 65 7.06 -21.29 1.61
N GLU A 66 7.56 -20.05 1.54
CA GLU A 66 7.91 -19.27 2.73
C GLU A 66 6.67 -18.94 3.57
N LEU A 67 5.52 -18.71 2.92
CA LEU A 67 4.25 -18.53 3.61
C LEU A 67 3.79 -19.81 4.32
N ASP A 68 3.98 -20.99 3.70
CA ASP A 68 3.65 -22.26 4.33
C ASP A 68 4.56 -22.57 5.54
N LEU A 69 5.85 -22.24 5.45
CA LEU A 69 6.77 -22.30 6.59
C LEU A 69 6.32 -21.38 7.73
N PHE A 70 5.93 -20.14 7.41
CA PHE A 70 5.35 -19.21 8.36
C PHE A 70 4.08 -19.78 9.01
N LYS A 71 3.13 -20.29 8.23
CA LYS A 71 1.89 -20.90 8.73
C LYS A 71 2.18 -22.08 9.65
N THR A 72 3.12 -22.95 9.27
CA THR A 72 3.56 -24.11 10.05
C THR A 72 4.16 -23.66 11.38
N GLN A 73 5.01 -22.64 11.37
CA GLN A 73 5.57 -22.06 12.58
C GLN A 73 4.48 -21.48 13.48
N MET A 74 3.56 -20.67 12.94
CA MET A 74 2.47 -20.06 13.72
C MET A 74 1.53 -21.10 14.31
N ARG A 75 1.27 -22.19 13.57
CA ARG A 75 0.47 -23.31 14.05
C ARG A 75 1.09 -23.94 15.30
N SER A 76 2.40 -24.14 15.31
CA SER A 76 3.11 -24.75 16.45
C SER A 76 3.03 -23.91 17.73
N LEU A 77 2.81 -22.60 17.60
CA LEU A 77 2.73 -21.67 18.71
C LEU A 77 1.28 -21.41 19.18
N ILE A 78 0.32 -21.43 18.27
CA ILE A 78 -1.08 -21.01 18.51
C ILE A 78 -2.01 -22.20 18.75
N VAL A 79 -1.74 -23.37 18.15
CA VAL A 79 -2.63 -24.52 18.22
C VAL A 79 -2.11 -25.50 19.27
N PRO A 80 -2.90 -25.87 20.30
CA PRO A 80 -2.48 -26.84 21.30
C PRO A 80 -2.14 -28.18 20.66
N GLN A 81 -0.97 -28.73 20.98
CA GLN A 81 -0.60 -30.06 20.52
C GLN A 81 -1.52 -31.12 21.15
N ARG A 82 -1.78 -32.18 20.39
CA ARG A 82 -2.44 -33.38 20.91
C ARG A 82 -1.40 -34.23 21.63
N LEU A 83 -1.75 -34.66 22.84
CA LEU A 83 -0.95 -35.61 23.60
C LEU A 83 -1.07 -37.01 22.98
N ALA A 84 -0.17 -37.93 23.35
CA ALA A 84 -0.24 -39.34 22.94
C ALA A 84 -1.57 -40.01 23.31
N SER A 85 -2.28 -39.47 24.31
CA SER A 85 -3.62 -39.90 24.72
C SER A 85 -4.76 -39.41 23.80
N GLY A 86 -4.45 -38.66 22.74
CA GLY A 86 -5.42 -38.02 21.85
C GLY A 86 -6.08 -36.76 22.42
N LYS A 87 -5.91 -36.47 23.71
CA LYS A 87 -6.42 -35.26 24.37
C LYS A 87 -5.61 -34.03 23.95
N LEU A 88 -6.27 -32.87 23.85
CA LEU A 88 -5.59 -31.60 23.65
C LEU A 88 -4.79 -31.24 24.91
N SER A 89 -3.58 -30.70 24.70
CA SER A 89 -2.80 -30.13 25.79
C SER A 89 -3.58 -28.99 26.45
N THR A 90 -3.71 -29.04 27.78
CA THR A 90 -4.32 -27.97 28.60
C THR A 90 -3.33 -26.88 28.96
N ARG A 91 -2.07 -26.99 28.49
CA ARG A 91 -1.05 -25.98 28.76
C ARG A 91 -1.48 -24.65 28.12
N PRO A 92 -1.53 -23.55 28.88
CA PRO A 92 -1.86 -22.25 28.34
C PRO A 92 -0.81 -21.86 27.29
N LEU A 93 -1.28 -21.54 26.08
CA LEU A 93 -0.43 -21.05 25.01
C LEU A 93 -0.20 -19.56 25.17
N LYS A 94 1.01 -19.12 24.82
CA LYS A 94 1.37 -17.71 24.86
C LYS A 94 0.64 -16.98 23.74
N ALA A 95 0.09 -15.80 24.02
CA ALA A 95 -0.44 -14.94 22.96
C ALA A 95 0.72 -14.56 22.03
N VAL A 96 0.59 -14.92 20.75
CA VAL A 96 1.58 -14.59 19.72
C VAL A 96 1.07 -13.39 18.94
N LEU A 97 1.89 -12.35 18.84
CA LEU A 97 1.67 -11.22 17.96
C LEU A 97 2.78 -11.20 16.91
N VAL A 98 2.37 -11.13 15.64
CA VAL A 98 3.26 -11.07 14.48
C VAL A 98 3.31 -9.64 13.96
N PHE A 99 4.50 -9.06 13.89
CA PHE A 99 4.72 -7.75 13.27
C PHE A 99 5.13 -7.94 11.82
N PHE A 100 4.45 -7.29 10.90
CA PHE A 100 4.81 -7.21 9.49
C PHE A 100 5.45 -5.87 9.17
N GLU A 101 6.48 -5.91 8.32
CA GLU A 101 7.19 -4.74 7.83
C GLU A 101 7.53 -4.91 6.35
N ASP A 102 7.76 -3.78 5.67
CA ASP A 102 8.24 -3.72 4.29
C ASP A 102 9.73 -3.40 4.28
N VAL A 103 10.53 -4.19 3.55
CA VAL A 103 11.99 -3.98 3.40
C VAL A 103 12.31 -2.56 2.94
N SER A 104 11.48 -1.99 2.08
CA SER A 104 11.69 -0.62 1.54
C SER A 104 11.74 0.46 2.64
N THR A 105 11.14 0.19 3.80
CA THR A 105 11.05 1.14 4.93
C THR A 105 12.08 0.86 6.04
N ALA A 106 12.66 -0.34 6.07
CA ALA A 106 13.55 -0.77 7.15
C ALA A 106 14.92 -0.08 7.13
N ASP A 107 15.42 0.29 5.94
CA ASP A 107 16.72 0.97 5.78
C ASP A 107 16.71 2.42 6.30
N ALA A 108 15.54 3.02 6.49
CA ALA A 108 15.43 4.37 7.05
C ALA A 108 15.61 4.43 8.58
N LYS A 109 15.55 3.28 9.29
CA LYS A 109 15.44 3.26 10.77
C LYS A 109 16.72 2.86 11.52
N ASN A 110 17.79 2.47 10.81
CA ASN A 110 19.06 2.07 11.45
C ASN A 110 20.12 3.18 11.56
N SER A 111 19.81 4.41 11.17
CA SER A 111 20.72 5.56 11.26
C SER A 111 20.52 6.37 12.55
N SER A 112 20.71 5.74 13.71
CA SER A 112 21.02 6.48 14.94
C SER A 112 21.69 5.60 15.99
N THR A 113 23.02 5.62 16.03
CA THR A 113 23.86 5.82 17.23
C THR A 113 25.32 5.89 16.76
N ALA A 114 25.78 7.07 16.34
CA ALA A 114 27.21 7.33 16.12
C ALA A 114 27.88 7.62 17.46
N GLY A 115 28.34 6.56 18.13
CA GLY A 115 29.24 6.64 19.27
C GLY A 115 30.68 6.84 18.79
N ASN A 116 31.27 7.96 19.20
CA ASN A 116 32.64 8.37 18.95
C ASN A 116 33.66 7.41 19.62
N GLY A 117 34.76 7.02 18.96
CA GLY A 117 35.86 6.34 19.65
C GLY A 117 36.85 5.51 18.81
N ASN A 118 37.88 6.19 18.28
CA ASN A 118 39.29 5.80 18.10
C ASN A 118 39.75 4.53 17.32
N LYS A 119 40.61 4.84 16.33
CA LYS A 119 41.67 4.06 15.65
C LYS A 119 42.15 2.75 16.31
N ALA A 120 42.24 1.68 15.50
CA ALA A 120 43.51 1.00 15.19
C ALA A 120 43.35 0.12 13.93
N ALA A 121 44.36 0.16 13.07
CA ALA A 121 44.43 -0.57 11.81
C ALA A 121 44.76 -2.06 12.04
N ALA A 122 44.12 -2.95 11.28
CA ALA A 122 44.72 -4.21 10.87
C ALA A 122 44.18 -4.58 9.48
N ARG A 123 45.10 -4.60 8.51
CA ARG A 123 44.89 -5.06 7.14
C ARG A 123 44.59 -6.55 7.16
N SER A 124 43.54 -6.99 6.47
CA SER A 124 43.53 -8.33 5.89
C SER A 124 42.71 -8.32 4.60
N SER A 125 43.41 -8.60 3.51
CA SER A 125 42.92 -8.62 2.14
C SER A 125 41.92 -9.74 1.92
N GLN A 126 40.67 -9.42 1.58
CA GLN A 126 39.79 -10.32 0.83
C GLN A 126 38.97 -9.55 -0.21
N LYS A 127 39.41 -9.71 -1.46
CA LYS A 127 38.70 -9.70 -2.75
C LYS A 127 37.19 -9.33 -2.69
N PRO A 128 36.75 -8.23 -3.35
CA PRO A 128 35.32 -8.01 -3.56
C PRO A 128 34.81 -9.05 -4.55
N SER A 129 33.99 -9.97 -4.05
CA SER A 129 33.15 -10.83 -4.89
C SER A 129 31.87 -10.06 -5.19
N SER A 130 31.58 -9.95 -6.48
CA SER A 130 30.48 -9.22 -7.08
C SER A 130 29.14 -9.58 -6.43
N SER A 131 28.48 -8.59 -5.82
CA SER A 131 27.09 -8.70 -5.37
C SER A 131 26.12 -8.62 -6.56
N PRO A 132 24.93 -9.23 -6.48
CA PRO A 132 23.91 -9.15 -7.53
C PRO A 132 23.28 -7.76 -7.53
N SER A 133 23.82 -6.89 -8.38
CA SER A 133 23.28 -5.57 -8.71
C SER A 133 22.12 -5.74 -9.69
N GLY A 134 20.90 -5.86 -9.17
CA GLY A 134 19.70 -5.91 -10.03
C GLY A 134 18.42 -5.48 -9.31
N THR A 135 18.33 -5.75 -8.01
CA THR A 135 17.09 -5.52 -7.24
C THR A 135 16.92 -4.06 -6.80
N LEU A 136 18.01 -3.34 -6.53
CA LEU A 136 17.97 -1.94 -6.06
C LEU A 136 17.71 -0.91 -7.18
N GLU A 137 18.06 -1.24 -8.42
CA GLU A 137 17.87 -0.33 -9.57
C GLU A 137 16.40 -0.32 -10.02
N GLY A 138 15.72 -1.47 -9.94
CA GLY A 138 14.31 -1.60 -10.26
C GLY A 138 13.40 -0.77 -9.36
N THR A 139 13.68 -0.72 -8.05
CA THR A 139 12.88 0.06 -7.08
C THR A 139 13.03 1.56 -7.30
N SER A 140 14.26 2.05 -7.51
CA SER A 140 14.51 3.46 -7.82
C SER A 140 13.85 3.89 -9.14
N ARG A 141 13.93 3.05 -10.18
CA ARG A 141 13.32 3.32 -11.49
C ARG A 141 11.80 3.36 -11.41
N HIS A 142 11.19 2.44 -10.67
CA HIS A 142 9.74 2.41 -10.46
C HIS A 142 9.23 3.68 -9.79
N GLN A 143 9.86 4.09 -8.68
CA GLN A 143 9.45 5.28 -7.93
C GLN A 143 9.53 6.54 -8.78
N LYS A 144 10.60 6.68 -9.59
CA LYS A 144 10.76 7.78 -10.53
C LYS A 144 9.62 7.83 -11.56
N LEU A 145 9.22 6.68 -12.10
CA LEU A 145 8.09 6.60 -13.05
C LEU A 145 6.75 6.97 -12.40
N VAL A 146 6.54 6.57 -11.15
CA VAL A 146 5.34 6.99 -10.39
C VAL A 146 5.32 8.49 -10.19
N GLU A 147 6.43 9.11 -9.80
CA GLU A 147 6.53 10.56 -9.65
C GLU A 147 6.29 11.29 -10.98
N ASP A 148 6.85 10.79 -12.07
CA ASP A 148 6.68 11.39 -13.40
C ASP A 148 5.22 11.28 -13.87
N LEU A 149 4.57 10.13 -13.65
CA LEU A 149 3.14 9.96 -13.93
C LEU A 149 2.26 10.84 -13.04
N GLN A 150 2.57 10.97 -11.74
CA GLN A 150 1.83 11.85 -10.84
C GLN A 150 1.94 13.32 -11.28
N LYS A 151 3.14 13.77 -11.67
CA LYS A 151 3.35 15.13 -12.21
C LYS A 151 2.58 15.33 -13.51
N ARG A 152 2.64 14.36 -14.43
CA ARG A 152 2.00 14.44 -15.75
C ARG A 152 0.47 14.47 -15.65
N TRP A 153 -0.09 13.62 -14.81
CA TRP A 153 -1.53 13.39 -14.72
C TRP A 153 -2.20 14.10 -13.55
N ARG A 154 -1.48 15.00 -12.88
CA ARG A 154 -2.09 15.95 -11.94
C ARG A 154 -3.11 16.80 -12.69
N CYS A 155 -4.34 16.82 -12.18
CA CYS A 155 -5.43 17.55 -12.80
C CYS A 155 -5.63 18.89 -12.11
N ASP A 156 -5.20 19.99 -12.72
CA ASP A 156 -5.39 21.33 -12.14
C ASP A 156 -6.86 21.74 -12.02
N LYS A 157 -7.74 21.17 -12.85
CA LYS A 157 -9.19 21.46 -12.81
C LYS A 157 -9.90 20.82 -11.63
N HIS A 158 -9.42 19.65 -11.17
CA HIS A 158 -10.05 18.89 -10.08
C HIS A 158 -9.23 18.94 -8.78
N SER A 159 -7.96 19.32 -8.84
CA SER A 159 -7.13 19.52 -7.65
C SER A 159 -7.61 20.76 -6.88
N LYS A 160 -7.79 20.62 -5.57
CA LYS A 160 -8.18 21.73 -4.68
C LYS A 160 -6.93 22.32 -4.02
N GLY A 161 -5.92 22.68 -4.82
CA GLY A 161 -4.65 23.22 -4.34
C GLY A 161 -3.52 22.19 -4.18
N PRO A 162 -2.38 22.60 -3.60
CA PRO A 162 -1.18 21.77 -3.47
C PRO A 162 -1.39 20.53 -2.59
N ASP A 163 -2.19 20.67 -1.53
CA ASP A 163 -2.37 19.65 -0.49
C ASP A 163 -3.42 18.58 -0.82
N ASN A 164 -4.23 18.79 -1.86
CA ASN A 164 -5.26 17.86 -2.30
C ASN A 164 -5.16 17.62 -3.81
N PRO A 165 -4.07 16.98 -4.29
CA PRO A 165 -3.90 16.66 -5.70
C PRO A 165 -4.92 15.60 -6.13
N VAL A 166 -5.57 15.86 -7.26
CA VAL A 166 -6.42 14.86 -7.94
C VAL A 166 -5.73 14.49 -9.23
N PHE A 167 -5.57 13.19 -9.49
CA PHE A 167 -4.97 12.68 -10.70
C PHE A 167 -6.05 12.25 -11.68
N CYS A 168 -5.93 12.65 -12.94
CA CYS A 168 -6.88 12.30 -13.98
C CYS A 168 -6.17 12.04 -15.30
N TYR A 169 -6.60 11.00 -16.00
CA TYR A 169 -6.27 10.79 -17.39
C TYR A 169 -7.23 11.60 -18.27
N SER A 170 -6.68 12.35 -19.23
CA SER A 170 -7.46 13.01 -20.26
C SER A 170 -6.82 12.71 -21.61
N PRO A 171 -7.49 11.98 -22.51
CA PRO A 171 -7.06 11.88 -23.88
C PRO A 171 -6.91 13.28 -24.51
N SER A 172 -5.92 13.46 -25.37
CA SER A 172 -5.76 14.70 -26.14
C SER A 172 -7.04 15.01 -26.93
N GLY A 173 -7.61 16.21 -26.72
CA GLY A 173 -8.86 16.62 -27.35
C GLY A 173 -10.15 16.23 -26.61
N ALA A 174 -10.07 15.49 -25.49
CA ALA A 174 -11.24 15.14 -24.69
C ALA A 174 -11.69 16.29 -23.75
N SER A 175 -13.01 16.47 -23.64
CA SER A 175 -13.67 17.36 -22.67
C SER A 175 -13.90 16.72 -21.30
N VAL A 176 -13.52 15.45 -21.15
CA VAL A 176 -13.73 14.63 -19.95
C VAL A 176 -12.39 14.16 -19.37
N CYS A 177 -12.35 14.09 -18.05
CA CYS A 177 -11.27 13.52 -17.27
C CYS A 177 -11.72 12.18 -16.68
N TYR A 178 -10.82 11.21 -16.63
CA TYR A 178 -11.04 9.94 -15.95
C TYR A 178 -10.17 9.92 -14.68
N PRO A 179 -10.75 9.80 -13.47
CA PRO A 179 -9.99 9.71 -12.23
C PRO A 179 -8.98 8.58 -12.28
N LEU A 180 -7.76 8.89 -11.87
CA LEU A 180 -6.71 7.91 -11.63
C LEU A 180 -6.54 7.77 -10.13
N THR A 181 -6.69 6.55 -9.64
CA THR A 181 -6.27 6.21 -8.29
C THR A 181 -4.75 6.09 -8.24
N HIS A 182 -4.17 6.12 -7.04
CA HIS A 182 -2.77 5.75 -6.86
C HIS A 182 -2.48 4.37 -7.47
N SER A 183 -3.45 3.45 -7.43
CA SER A 183 -3.32 2.11 -8.00
C SER A 183 -3.22 2.08 -9.50
N ASN A 184 -3.98 2.94 -10.17
CA ASN A 184 -3.87 3.10 -11.61
C ASN A 184 -2.48 3.60 -12.01
N ILE A 185 -1.93 4.56 -11.25
CA ILE A 185 -0.63 5.18 -11.53
C ILE A 185 0.52 4.19 -11.32
N SER A 186 0.52 3.45 -10.22
CA SER A 186 1.58 2.47 -9.95
C SER A 186 1.53 1.28 -10.91
N TYR A 187 0.34 0.80 -11.25
CA TYR A 187 0.20 -0.24 -12.28
C TYR A 187 0.74 0.23 -13.64
N TRP A 188 0.49 1.51 -13.99
CA TRP A 188 1.03 2.10 -15.21
C TRP A 188 2.56 2.17 -15.18
N ALA A 189 3.16 2.60 -14.07
CA ALA A 189 4.62 2.59 -13.91
C ALA A 189 5.23 1.19 -14.10
N LEU A 190 4.61 0.16 -13.52
CA LEU A 190 5.02 -1.25 -13.72
C LEU A 190 4.94 -1.65 -15.18
N LYS A 191 3.86 -1.30 -15.89
CA LYS A 191 3.74 -1.60 -17.32
C LYS A 191 4.78 -0.89 -18.18
N ILE A 192 5.20 0.32 -17.82
CA ILE A 192 6.32 0.99 -18.50
C ILE A 192 7.64 0.25 -18.26
N MET A 193 7.85 -0.28 -17.05
CA MET A 193 9.06 -1.03 -16.72
C MET A 193 9.12 -2.40 -17.40
N ASP A 194 8.00 -3.13 -17.40
CA ASP A 194 7.86 -4.46 -18.01
C ASP A 194 7.99 -4.42 -19.53
N ASP A 195 7.68 -3.28 -20.17
CA ASP A 195 7.70 -3.14 -21.62
C ASP A 195 9.12 -3.15 -22.21
N ASN A 196 10.19 -3.33 -21.42
CA ASN A 196 11.57 -3.55 -21.87
C ASN A 196 12.04 -2.60 -23.01
N ASN A 197 11.63 -1.33 -22.98
CA ASN A 197 11.86 -0.32 -24.04
C ASN A 197 11.20 -0.59 -25.41
N CYS A 198 10.15 -1.43 -25.49
CA CYS A 198 9.35 -1.64 -26.70
C CYS A 198 8.49 -0.41 -27.08
N GLY A 199 8.33 0.57 -26.17
CA GLY A 199 7.69 1.86 -26.43
C GLY A 199 6.17 1.81 -26.61
N ARG A 200 5.53 0.68 -26.29
CA ARG A 200 4.07 0.52 -26.36
C ARG A 200 3.37 1.20 -25.20
N VAL A 201 4.00 1.25 -24.03
CA VAL A 201 3.48 1.95 -22.85
C VAL A 201 4.46 3.06 -22.46
N THR A 202 3.98 4.30 -22.51
CA THR A 202 4.76 5.50 -22.14
C THR A 202 4.03 6.27 -21.05
N ILE A 203 4.67 7.31 -20.51
CA ILE A 203 4.04 8.22 -19.54
C ILE A 203 2.77 8.86 -20.12
N ASP A 204 2.70 9.05 -21.45
CA ASP A 204 1.57 9.68 -22.15
C ASP A 204 0.48 8.69 -22.58
N THR A 205 0.82 7.42 -22.76
CA THR A 205 -0.09 6.41 -23.31
C THR A 205 -0.60 5.45 -22.24
N LYS A 206 -1.90 5.53 -21.95
CA LYS A 206 -2.56 4.69 -20.95
C LYS A 206 -2.48 3.21 -21.35
N PRO A 207 -2.07 2.29 -20.44
CA PRO A 207 -2.04 0.87 -20.74
C PRO A 207 -3.46 0.28 -20.80
N PRO A 208 -3.66 -0.79 -21.58
CA PRO A 208 -4.98 -1.40 -21.83
C PRO A 208 -5.67 -2.01 -20.60
N GLY A 209 -5.00 -2.07 -19.45
CA GLY A 209 -5.53 -2.60 -18.19
C GLY A 209 -5.95 -1.56 -17.14
N VAL A 210 -5.79 -0.25 -17.38
CA VAL A 210 -6.22 0.77 -16.41
C VAL A 210 -7.71 1.07 -16.63
N PRO A 211 -8.63 0.67 -15.72
CA PRO A 211 -10.04 0.95 -15.87
C PRO A 211 -10.32 2.46 -15.75
N CYS A 212 -11.19 2.97 -16.61
CA CYS A 212 -11.65 4.35 -16.61
C CYS A 212 -13.16 4.36 -16.45
N ASN A 213 -13.63 4.02 -15.24
CA ASN A 213 -15.05 3.74 -15.01
C ASN A 213 -15.87 5.00 -14.69
N GLU A 214 -15.22 6.13 -14.38
CA GLU A 214 -15.91 7.39 -14.06
C GLU A 214 -15.45 8.51 -14.99
N ALA A 215 -16.25 8.87 -15.99
CA ALA A 215 -15.97 10.08 -16.76
C ALA A 215 -16.45 11.30 -15.97
N ARG A 216 -15.54 12.23 -15.65
CA ARG A 216 -15.85 13.51 -15.00
C ARG A 216 -15.73 14.66 -16.01
N PRO A 217 -16.74 15.53 -16.14
CA PRO A 217 -16.62 16.73 -16.96
C PRO A 217 -15.44 17.61 -16.48
N ARG A 218 -14.74 18.25 -17.43
CA ARG A 218 -13.71 19.26 -17.13
C ARG A 218 -14.28 20.60 -16.65
N THR A 219 -15.60 20.76 -16.64
CA THR A 219 -16.26 21.96 -16.13
C THR A 219 -16.11 22.06 -14.61
N ARG A 220 -15.70 23.24 -14.15
CA ARG A 220 -15.73 23.63 -12.75
C ARG A 220 -17.20 23.56 -12.30
N SER A 221 -17.59 22.50 -11.60
CA SER A 221 -18.90 22.47 -10.94
C SER A 221 -18.91 23.56 -9.89
N SER A 222 -19.41 24.72 -10.30
CA SER A 222 -19.87 25.77 -9.43
C SER A 222 -21.37 25.76 -9.65
N ILE A 223 -22.11 25.43 -8.60
CA ILE A 223 -23.59 25.43 -8.52
C ILE A 223 -24.22 24.07 -8.88
N PRO A 224 -24.84 23.36 -7.90
CA PRO A 224 -25.84 22.35 -8.24
C PRO A 224 -27.02 23.04 -8.94
N PRO A 225 -27.65 22.45 -9.98
CA PRO A 225 -28.88 23.02 -10.50
C PRO A 225 -29.90 23.02 -9.37
N MET A 226 -30.27 24.21 -8.91
CA MET A 226 -31.43 24.41 -8.07
C MET A 226 -32.61 23.70 -8.76
N PRO A 227 -33.36 22.83 -8.08
CA PRO A 227 -34.63 22.38 -8.62
C PRO A 227 -35.48 23.63 -8.83
N ALA A 228 -36.02 23.79 -10.04
CA ALA A 228 -36.95 24.86 -10.36
C ALA A 228 -38.15 24.76 -9.41
N GLY A 229 -38.10 25.53 -8.33
CA GLY A 229 -39.20 25.70 -7.41
C GLY A 229 -40.34 26.39 -8.14
N HIS A 230 -41.38 25.63 -8.45
CA HIS A 230 -42.69 26.18 -8.69
C HIS A 230 -43.11 27.00 -7.46
N SER A 231 -43.36 28.29 -7.64
CA SER A 231 -44.54 29.03 -7.17
C SER A 231 -44.32 30.55 -7.29
N PRO A 232 -45.11 31.26 -8.11
CA PRO A 232 -45.42 32.67 -7.87
C PRO A 232 -46.51 32.79 -6.78
N PRO A 233 -46.52 33.89 -6.00
CA PRO A 233 -47.39 34.04 -4.83
C PRO A 233 -48.84 34.36 -5.22
N LEU A 234 -49.78 33.83 -4.44
CA LEU A 234 -51.21 34.16 -4.48
C LEU A 234 -51.44 35.64 -4.13
N PRO A 235 -52.32 36.35 -4.84
CA PRO A 235 -53.05 37.47 -4.26
C PRO A 235 -54.33 36.94 -3.58
N TYR A 236 -54.40 37.12 -2.27
CA TYR A 236 -55.59 36.90 -1.45
C TYR A 236 -56.78 37.73 -1.97
N PRO A 237 -58.00 37.15 -2.08
CA PRO A 237 -59.23 37.90 -2.00
C PRO A 237 -59.67 37.99 -0.53
N SER A 238 -59.77 39.22 -0.04
CA SER A 238 -60.35 39.61 1.23
C SER A 238 -61.83 39.22 1.30
N TYR A 239 -62.23 38.51 2.35
CA TYR A 239 -63.60 38.54 2.87
C TYR A 239 -63.58 38.64 4.39
N PRO A 240 -64.39 39.52 4.99
CA PRO A 240 -64.55 39.58 6.43
C PRO A 240 -65.68 38.65 6.90
N LEU A 241 -65.59 38.23 8.16
CA LEU A 241 -66.65 37.61 8.98
C LEU A 241 -66.55 38.25 10.38
N PRO A 242 -67.56 38.16 11.27
CA PRO A 242 -69.00 38.07 11.08
C PRO A 242 -69.78 39.04 12.02
N TYR A 243 -71.10 39.16 11.84
CA TYR A 243 -72.13 39.11 12.90
C TYR A 243 -73.44 38.63 12.29
#